data_AF-A0AA95K331-F1
#
_entry.id   AF-A0AA95K331-F1
#
_cell.length_a   1.000
_cell.length_b   1.000
_cell.length_c   1.000
_cell.angle_alpha   90.00
_cell.angle_beta   90.00
_cell.angle_gamma   90.00
#
_symmetry.space_group_name_H-M   'P 1'
#
loop_
_entity.id
_entity.type
_entity.pdbx_description
1 polymer ?
#
loop_
_entity_poly.entity_id
_entity_poly.type
_entity_poly.pdbx_seq_one_letter_code
_entity_poly.pdbx_strand_id
1 'polypeptide(L)'
;MDRIQQLNYEKDFRIAFLESKGDGFQHLFEKLMSKVYHDDFMACRPWGNVGDRKNDGYLFSMRMLFQLYAPNELSAAEAIRKINEDFKGAKEHWEKYFDEWIFVHNAPDGRLGPHVIEVLAELRENNPAIRISHWGYENMLLLFRQLSLQDLESWFGPSLTMEANVNLGFSDLAAVLTHISIRSAPTTIEVKEVSQGKIEANFLSQEVADFLKIGMQKSPLVAQFFGNWRNPTYGEQIAQAFNREYILLREQTPILHPDEIFGRLEAWAGGTTNTTPLHKAAVLAVMAYLFDKCEIFEDAKAMRTV
;
A
#
# COMPACT_ATOMS: atom_id res chain seq x y z
N MET A 1 -12.54 3.32 17.03
CA MET A 1 -11.19 3.27 16.45
C MET A 1 -10.51 4.59 16.75
N ASP A 2 -9.28 4.57 17.30
CA ASP A 2 -8.52 5.79 17.52
C ASP A 2 -7.85 6.30 16.23
N ARG A 3 -7.31 7.52 16.23
CA ARG A 3 -6.71 8.13 15.03
C ARG A 3 -5.48 7.36 14.53
N ILE A 4 -4.70 6.78 15.42
CA ILE A 4 -3.51 6.02 15.05
C ILE A 4 -3.92 4.70 14.39
N GLN A 5 -4.95 4.04 14.93
CA GLN A 5 -5.51 2.84 14.31
C GLN A 5 -6.02 3.12 12.90
N GLN A 6 -6.72 4.24 12.70
CA GLN A 6 -7.20 4.66 11.39
C GLN A 6 -6.03 4.83 10.41
N LEU A 7 -5.00 5.58 10.80
CA LEU A 7 -3.83 5.84 9.95
C LEU A 7 -3.07 4.55 9.61
N ASN A 8 -2.95 3.62 10.56
CA ASN A 8 -2.34 2.31 10.29
C ASN A 8 -3.12 1.55 9.21
N TYR A 9 -4.45 1.48 9.30
CA TYR A 9 -5.26 0.76 8.30
C TYR A 9 -5.26 1.44 6.94
N GLU A 10 -5.32 2.77 6.87
CA GLU A 10 -5.22 3.50 5.59
C GLU A 10 -3.85 3.26 4.93
N LYS A 11 -2.76 3.26 5.71
CA LYS A 11 -1.42 2.87 5.25
C LYS A 11 -1.38 1.41 4.76
N ASP A 12 -1.91 0.47 5.53
CA ASP A 12 -1.93 -0.95 5.15
C ASP A 12 -2.72 -1.16 3.84
N PHE A 13 -3.83 -0.44 3.67
CA PHE A 13 -4.61 -0.47 2.44
C PHE A 13 -3.88 0.16 1.26
N ARG A 14 -3.16 1.27 1.45
CA ARG A 14 -2.30 1.88 0.44
C ARG A 14 -1.25 0.91 -0.08
N ILE A 15 -0.56 0.23 0.84
CA ILE A 15 0.47 -0.77 0.49
C ILE A 15 -0.18 -1.92 -0.30
N ALA A 16 -1.29 -2.47 0.18
CA ALA A 16 -1.99 -3.56 -0.51
C ALA A 16 -2.44 -3.16 -1.93
N PHE A 17 -2.92 -1.93 -2.11
CA PHE A 17 -3.27 -1.38 -3.43
C PHE A 17 -2.06 -1.36 -4.38
N LEU A 18 -0.90 -0.89 -3.90
CA LEU A 18 0.32 -0.78 -4.70
C LEU A 18 0.88 -2.15 -5.10
N GLU A 19 0.91 -3.10 -4.17
CA GLU A 19 1.39 -4.46 -4.38
C GLU A 19 0.50 -5.27 -5.33
N SER A 20 -0.80 -4.97 -5.34
CA SER A 20 -1.77 -5.76 -6.10
C SER A 20 -1.75 -5.46 -7.61
N LYS A 21 -1.55 -6.52 -8.40
CA LYS A 21 -1.57 -6.56 -9.87
C LYS A 21 -2.38 -7.77 -10.34
N GLY A 22 -2.92 -7.72 -11.56
CA GLY A 22 -3.71 -8.80 -12.17
C GLY A 22 -4.81 -9.31 -11.24
N ASP A 23 -4.89 -10.63 -11.10
CA ASP A 23 -5.85 -11.31 -10.22
C ASP A 23 -5.75 -10.86 -8.76
N GLY A 24 -4.57 -10.46 -8.29
CA GLY A 24 -4.39 -9.93 -6.94
C GLY A 24 -5.13 -8.61 -6.72
N PHE A 25 -5.15 -7.73 -7.73
CA PHE A 25 -5.92 -6.49 -7.70
C PHE A 25 -7.43 -6.77 -7.76
N GLN A 26 -7.82 -7.75 -8.57
CA GLN A 26 -9.21 -8.21 -8.61
C GLN A 26 -9.67 -8.69 -7.23
N HIS A 27 -8.90 -9.54 -6.58
CA HIS A 27 -9.24 -10.03 -5.25
C HIS A 27 -9.30 -8.91 -4.19
N LEU A 28 -8.37 -7.93 -4.26
CA LEU A 28 -8.40 -6.77 -3.37
C LEU A 28 -9.71 -5.98 -3.51
N PHE A 29 -10.12 -5.71 -4.75
CA PHE A 29 -11.34 -4.97 -5.03
C PHE A 29 -12.59 -5.75 -4.63
N GLU A 30 -12.68 -7.03 -5.00
CA GLU A 30 -13.80 -7.90 -4.62
C GLU A 30 -13.96 -7.98 -3.11
N LYS A 31 -12.85 -8.11 -2.37
CA LYS A 31 -12.86 -8.15 -0.91
C LYS A 31 -13.33 -6.83 -0.30
N LEU A 32 -12.89 -5.69 -0.84
CA LEU A 32 -13.36 -4.37 -0.43
C LEU A 32 -14.87 -4.23 -0.65
N MET A 33 -15.32 -4.48 -1.88
CA MET A 33 -16.72 -4.30 -2.27
C MET A 33 -17.64 -5.25 -1.50
N SER A 34 -17.26 -6.50 -1.31
CA SER A 34 -18.05 -7.48 -0.53
C SER A 34 -18.16 -7.09 0.94
N LYS A 35 -17.16 -6.42 1.51
CA LYS A 35 -17.23 -5.92 2.89
C LYS A 35 -18.09 -4.67 3.04
N VAL A 36 -18.12 -3.80 2.02
CA VAL A 36 -18.90 -2.56 2.06
C VAL A 36 -20.38 -2.80 1.70
N TYR A 37 -20.64 -3.62 0.69
CA TYR A 37 -21.97 -3.80 0.11
C TYR A 37 -22.60 -5.16 0.41
N HIS A 38 -21.84 -6.09 1.02
CA HIS A 38 -22.33 -7.42 1.36
C HIS A 38 -23.00 -8.11 0.16
N ASP A 39 -24.24 -8.58 0.33
CA ASP A 39 -25.01 -9.32 -0.68
C ASP A 39 -25.40 -8.48 -1.91
N ASP A 40 -25.26 -7.14 -1.85
CA ASP A 40 -25.59 -6.25 -2.97
C ASP A 40 -24.48 -6.22 -4.03
N PHE A 41 -23.24 -6.58 -3.66
CA PHE A 41 -22.12 -6.75 -4.60
C PHE A 41 -21.93 -8.21 -4.98
N MET A 42 -21.88 -8.47 -6.29
CA MET A 42 -21.64 -9.79 -6.86
C MET A 42 -20.31 -9.79 -7.61
N ALA A 43 -19.31 -10.49 -7.06
CA ALA A 43 -18.10 -10.85 -7.78
C ALA A 43 -18.44 -11.88 -8.87
N CYS A 44 -17.95 -11.68 -10.10
CA CYS A 44 -18.19 -12.63 -11.17
C CYS A 44 -17.01 -13.61 -11.28
N ARG A 45 -17.32 -14.90 -11.33
CA ARG A 45 -16.31 -15.93 -11.59
C ARG A 45 -16.44 -16.43 -13.02
N PRO A 46 -15.34 -16.58 -13.77
CA PRO A 46 -15.40 -17.18 -15.10
C PRO A 46 -15.91 -18.63 -15.03
N TRP A 47 -16.86 -18.99 -15.89
CA TRP A 47 -17.47 -20.32 -15.91
C TRP A 47 -16.94 -21.17 -17.08
N GLY A 48 -15.87 -21.92 -16.83
CA GLY A 48 -15.27 -22.81 -17.84
C GLY A 48 -14.98 -22.07 -19.14
N ASN A 49 -15.45 -22.61 -20.27
CA ASN A 49 -15.25 -22.00 -21.59
C ASN A 49 -16.13 -20.76 -21.86
N VAL A 50 -17.07 -20.43 -20.96
CA VAL A 50 -17.96 -19.26 -21.11
C VAL A 50 -17.28 -17.96 -20.69
N GLY A 51 -16.19 -18.06 -19.91
CA GLY A 51 -15.51 -16.89 -19.34
C GLY A 51 -16.37 -16.15 -18.32
N ASP A 52 -15.97 -14.93 -18.00
CA ASP A 52 -16.67 -13.98 -17.10
C ASP A 52 -17.66 -13.07 -17.84
N ARG A 53 -17.72 -13.17 -19.18
CA ARG A 53 -18.49 -12.27 -20.06
C ARG A 53 -18.20 -10.79 -19.80
N LYS A 54 -16.95 -10.42 -19.49
CA LYS A 54 -16.51 -9.03 -19.27
C LYS A 54 -17.25 -8.35 -18.13
N ASN A 55 -17.38 -9.07 -17.03
CA ASN A 55 -17.93 -8.58 -15.78
C ASN A 55 -16.96 -9.04 -14.70
N ASP A 56 -16.26 -8.10 -14.05
CA ASP A 56 -15.35 -8.44 -12.94
C ASP A 56 -16.02 -8.16 -11.58
N GLY A 57 -17.21 -7.54 -11.59
CA GLY A 57 -18.00 -7.22 -10.43
C GLY A 57 -19.23 -6.43 -10.80
N TYR A 58 -20.33 -6.68 -10.09
CA TYR A 58 -21.60 -6.01 -10.34
C TYR A 58 -22.26 -5.60 -9.03
N LEU A 59 -22.58 -4.30 -8.89
CA LEU A 59 -23.31 -3.76 -7.75
C LEU A 59 -24.77 -3.57 -8.14
N PHE A 60 -25.67 -4.37 -7.56
CA PHE A 60 -27.03 -4.51 -8.03
C PHE A 60 -27.89 -3.27 -7.78
N SER A 61 -27.90 -2.75 -6.54
CA SER A 61 -28.76 -1.60 -6.17
C SER A 61 -28.47 -0.35 -7.01
N MET A 62 -27.20 -0.14 -7.38
CA MET A 62 -26.76 1.01 -8.16
C MET A 62 -26.64 0.71 -9.66
N ARG A 63 -26.86 -0.55 -10.09
CA ARG A 63 -26.74 -0.98 -11.48
C ARG A 63 -25.38 -0.59 -12.08
N MET A 64 -24.30 -0.84 -11.32
CA MET A 64 -22.92 -0.51 -11.71
C MET A 64 -22.17 -1.79 -12.08
N LEU A 65 -21.57 -1.79 -13.28
CA LEU A 65 -20.68 -2.86 -13.73
C LEU A 65 -19.23 -2.40 -13.64
N PHE A 66 -18.38 -3.23 -13.05
CA PHE A 66 -16.96 -2.96 -12.88
C PHE A 66 -16.14 -3.83 -13.83
N GLN A 67 -15.15 -3.19 -14.46
CA GLN A 67 -14.08 -3.88 -15.17
C GLN A 67 -12.74 -3.42 -14.59
N LEU A 68 -11.94 -4.39 -14.16
CA LEU A 68 -10.69 -4.18 -13.48
C LEU A 68 -9.52 -4.28 -14.45
N TYR A 69 -8.62 -3.29 -14.37
CA TYR A 69 -7.43 -3.20 -15.19
C TYR A 69 -6.23 -2.80 -14.35
N ALA A 70 -5.43 -3.80 -14.00
CA ALA A 70 -4.24 -3.64 -13.17
C ALA A 70 -3.08 -4.48 -13.72
N PRO A 71 -2.61 -4.19 -14.94
CA PRO A 71 -1.63 -5.05 -15.60
C PRO A 71 -0.28 -5.04 -14.88
N ASN A 72 0.51 -6.09 -15.10
CA ASN A 72 1.90 -6.15 -14.63
C ASN A 72 2.81 -5.23 -15.43
N GLU A 73 2.52 -5.04 -16.73
CA GLU A 73 3.26 -4.17 -17.65
C GLU A 73 2.28 -3.24 -18.36
N LEU A 74 2.67 -1.97 -18.55
CA LEU A 74 1.81 -0.95 -19.14
C LEU A 74 2.22 -0.71 -20.59
N SER A 75 1.33 -1.04 -21.54
CA SER A 75 1.35 -0.42 -22.86
C SER A 75 0.03 0.32 -23.12
N ALA A 76 0.13 1.51 -23.71
CA ALA A 76 -1.04 2.30 -24.07
C ALA A 76 -1.94 1.55 -25.07
N ALA A 77 -1.34 0.86 -26.05
CA ALA A 77 -2.07 0.10 -27.05
C ALA A 77 -2.88 -1.05 -26.43
N GLU A 78 -2.31 -1.79 -25.47
CA GLU A 78 -3.03 -2.86 -24.78
C GLU A 78 -4.14 -2.32 -23.88
N ALA A 79 -3.89 -1.21 -23.18
CA ALA A 79 -4.91 -0.56 -22.35
C ALA A 79 -6.13 -0.14 -23.20
N ILE A 80 -5.89 0.55 -24.32
CA ILE A 80 -6.92 0.97 -25.27
C ILE A 80 -7.71 -0.24 -25.79
N ARG A 81 -6.99 -1.29 -26.22
CA ARG A 81 -7.61 -2.50 -26.73
C ARG A 81 -8.50 -3.15 -25.67
N LYS A 82 -8.00 -3.31 -24.45
CA LYS A 82 -8.73 -3.93 -23.34
C LYS A 82 -9.97 -3.13 -22.96
N ILE A 83 -9.87 -1.81 -22.84
CA ILE A 83 -11.02 -0.94 -22.54
C ILE A 83 -12.13 -1.14 -23.58
N ASN A 84 -11.79 -1.11 -24.88
CA ASN A 84 -12.78 -1.29 -25.94
C ASN A 84 -13.37 -2.71 -25.98
N GLU A 85 -12.53 -3.75 -25.86
CA GLU A 85 -12.97 -5.15 -25.83
C GLU A 85 -13.90 -5.42 -24.64
N ASP A 86 -13.51 -4.94 -23.46
CA ASP A 86 -14.21 -5.17 -22.22
C ASP A 86 -15.55 -4.39 -22.19
N PHE A 87 -15.55 -3.10 -22.56
CA PHE A 87 -16.80 -2.33 -22.66
C PHE A 87 -17.77 -2.92 -23.69
N LYS A 88 -17.27 -3.32 -24.87
CA LYS A 88 -18.11 -3.94 -25.91
C LYS A 88 -18.73 -5.24 -25.42
N GLY A 89 -17.94 -6.12 -24.80
CA GLY A 89 -18.45 -7.38 -24.26
C GLY A 89 -19.42 -7.18 -23.09
N ALA A 90 -19.13 -6.21 -22.22
CA ALA A 90 -20.04 -5.80 -21.16
C ALA A 90 -21.40 -5.37 -21.72
N LYS A 91 -21.40 -4.51 -22.75
CA LYS A 91 -22.62 -4.07 -23.42
C LYS A 91 -23.38 -5.23 -24.06
N GLU A 92 -22.69 -6.08 -24.83
CA GLU A 92 -23.30 -7.23 -25.51
C GLU A 92 -24.04 -8.18 -24.55
N HIS A 93 -23.50 -8.41 -23.36
CA HIS A 93 -24.04 -9.39 -22.43
C HIS A 93 -24.89 -8.81 -21.31
N TRP A 94 -24.63 -7.56 -20.92
CA TRP A 94 -25.13 -6.99 -19.67
C TRP A 94 -25.82 -5.63 -19.81
N GLU A 95 -25.94 -5.02 -21.00
CA GLU A 95 -26.49 -3.66 -21.19
C GLU A 95 -27.85 -3.43 -20.50
N LYS A 96 -28.72 -4.44 -20.42
CA LYS A 96 -30.01 -4.30 -19.72
C LYS A 96 -29.90 -4.19 -18.19
N TYR A 97 -28.77 -4.57 -17.61
CA TYR A 97 -28.58 -4.71 -16.16
C TYR A 97 -27.81 -3.57 -15.53
N PHE A 98 -27.01 -2.81 -16.27
CA PHE A 98 -26.25 -1.71 -15.74
C PHE A 98 -26.58 -0.39 -16.43
N ASP A 99 -26.53 0.70 -15.67
CA ASP A 99 -26.64 2.07 -16.19
C ASP A 99 -25.28 2.79 -16.15
N GLU A 100 -24.32 2.26 -15.37
CA GLU A 100 -22.96 2.76 -15.29
C GLU A 100 -21.92 1.63 -15.48
N TRP A 101 -20.94 1.88 -16.34
CA TRP A 101 -19.76 1.05 -16.53
C TRP A 101 -18.52 1.76 -15.99
N ILE A 102 -17.73 1.05 -15.19
CA ILE A 102 -16.62 1.64 -14.43
C ILE A 102 -15.33 0.91 -14.74
N PHE A 103 -14.39 1.67 -15.28
CA PHE A 103 -13.02 1.25 -15.47
C PHE A 103 -12.21 1.43 -14.18
N VAL A 104 -11.87 0.34 -13.51
CA VAL A 104 -11.11 0.38 -12.24
C VAL A 104 -9.63 0.13 -12.52
N HIS A 105 -8.74 0.98 -12.03
CA HIS A 105 -7.30 0.91 -12.31
C HIS A 105 -6.43 1.03 -11.05
N ASN A 106 -5.20 0.52 -11.15
CA ASN A 106 -4.23 0.50 -10.05
C ASN A 106 -3.09 1.52 -10.20
N ALA A 107 -3.31 2.59 -10.97
CA ALA A 107 -2.31 3.63 -11.20
C ALA A 107 -1.86 4.24 -9.84
N PRO A 108 -0.57 4.18 -9.47
CA PRO A 108 -0.10 4.59 -8.14
C PRO A 108 -0.42 6.04 -7.79
N ASP A 109 -0.38 6.94 -8.77
CA ASP A 109 -0.64 8.38 -8.63
C ASP A 109 -2.10 8.76 -8.97
N GLY A 110 -2.95 7.76 -9.23
CA GLY A 110 -4.35 7.95 -9.61
C GLY A 110 -4.57 8.55 -11.00
N ARG A 111 -3.51 8.84 -11.77
CA ARG A 111 -3.63 9.49 -13.08
C ARG A 111 -3.74 8.46 -14.19
N LEU A 112 -4.61 8.75 -15.16
CA LEU A 112 -4.73 7.97 -16.38
C LEU A 112 -3.86 8.58 -17.47
N GLY A 113 -3.27 7.72 -18.31
CA GLY A 113 -2.55 8.17 -19.50
C GLY A 113 -3.48 8.88 -20.49
N PRO A 114 -2.98 9.84 -21.30
CA PRO A 114 -3.79 10.64 -22.21
C PRO A 114 -4.65 9.78 -23.15
N HIS A 115 -4.09 8.70 -23.70
CA HIS A 115 -4.84 7.82 -24.60
C HIS A 115 -5.97 7.04 -23.92
N VAL A 116 -5.84 6.73 -22.62
CA VAL A 116 -6.94 6.13 -21.86
C VAL A 116 -8.04 7.17 -21.64
N ILE A 117 -7.67 8.42 -21.37
CA ILE A 117 -8.62 9.53 -21.22
C ILE A 117 -9.38 9.75 -22.54
N GLU A 118 -8.69 9.78 -23.67
CA GLU A 118 -9.26 9.92 -25.02
C GLU A 118 -10.28 8.80 -25.29
N VAL A 119 -9.90 7.54 -25.11
CA VAL A 119 -10.80 6.39 -25.33
C VAL A 119 -12.02 6.43 -24.42
N LEU A 120 -11.85 6.74 -23.13
CA LEU A 120 -13.00 6.87 -22.23
C LEU A 120 -13.92 8.03 -22.63
N ALA A 121 -13.39 9.12 -23.17
CA ALA A 121 -14.19 10.23 -23.70
C ALA A 121 -14.96 9.83 -24.96
N GLU A 122 -14.31 9.15 -25.92
CA GLU A 122 -14.95 8.61 -27.12
C GLU A 122 -16.07 7.62 -26.78
N LEU A 123 -15.85 6.74 -25.80
CA LEU A 123 -16.89 5.81 -25.36
C LEU A 123 -18.10 6.53 -24.77
N ARG A 124 -17.89 7.61 -23.99
CA ARG A 124 -18.98 8.43 -23.44
C ARG A 124 -19.80 9.09 -24.53
N GLU A 125 -19.14 9.69 -25.53
CA GLU A 125 -19.80 10.36 -26.65
C GLU A 125 -20.65 9.38 -27.46
N ASN A 126 -20.13 8.18 -27.71
CA ASN A 126 -20.79 7.16 -28.51
C ASN A 126 -21.89 6.38 -27.77
N ASN A 127 -21.98 6.50 -26.43
CA ASN A 127 -22.91 5.72 -25.61
C ASN A 127 -23.64 6.59 -24.56
N PRO A 128 -24.43 7.60 -24.98
CA PRO A 128 -25.02 8.58 -24.06
C PRO A 128 -26.03 7.98 -23.06
N ALA A 129 -26.54 6.77 -23.31
CA ALA A 129 -27.45 6.06 -22.41
C ALA A 129 -26.73 5.36 -21.24
N ILE A 130 -25.41 5.20 -21.31
CA ILE A 130 -24.59 4.50 -20.32
C ILE A 130 -23.60 5.49 -19.72
N ARG A 131 -23.60 5.65 -18.39
CA ARG A 131 -22.58 6.44 -17.71
C ARG A 131 -21.26 5.67 -17.76
N ILE A 132 -20.19 6.32 -18.20
CA ILE A 132 -18.85 5.71 -18.26
C ILE A 132 -17.92 6.51 -17.35
N SER A 133 -17.41 5.86 -16.30
CA SER A 133 -16.51 6.48 -15.32
C SER A 133 -15.28 5.62 -15.08
N HIS A 134 -14.36 6.11 -14.25
CA HIS A 134 -13.18 5.35 -13.84
C HIS A 134 -12.96 5.52 -12.34
N TRP A 135 -12.46 4.46 -11.70
CA TRP A 135 -12.11 4.45 -10.28
C TRP A 135 -10.64 4.11 -10.09
N GLY A 136 -9.99 4.83 -9.19
CA GLY A 136 -8.64 4.54 -8.73
C GLY A 136 -8.57 4.43 -7.21
N TYR A 137 -7.36 4.62 -6.67
CA TYR A 137 -7.08 4.54 -5.23
C TYR A 137 -8.05 5.38 -4.39
N GLU A 138 -8.31 6.64 -4.76
CA GLU A 138 -9.16 7.55 -3.99
C GLU A 138 -10.60 7.04 -3.83
N ASN A 139 -11.18 6.50 -4.91
CA ASN A 139 -12.53 5.93 -4.86
C ASN A 139 -12.57 4.72 -3.92
N MET A 140 -11.56 3.85 -4.02
CA MET A 140 -11.45 2.67 -3.16
C MET A 140 -11.19 3.06 -1.70
N LEU A 141 -10.40 4.10 -1.43
CA LEU A 141 -10.12 4.61 -0.09
C LEU A 141 -11.39 5.17 0.57
N LEU A 142 -12.25 5.85 -0.18
CA LEU A 142 -13.55 6.32 0.32
C LEU A 142 -14.48 5.18 0.73
N LEU A 143 -14.44 4.07 0.02
CA LEU A 143 -15.17 2.85 0.40
C LEU A 143 -14.52 2.17 1.61
N PHE A 144 -13.19 2.08 1.62
CA PHE A 144 -12.42 1.48 2.70
C PHE A 144 -12.68 2.19 4.05
N ARG A 145 -12.80 3.52 4.04
CA ARG A 145 -13.13 4.33 5.22
C ARG A 145 -14.52 4.05 5.81
N GLN A 146 -15.39 3.35 5.10
CA GLN A 146 -16.71 2.96 5.60
C GLN A 146 -16.69 1.65 6.40
N LEU A 147 -15.58 0.89 6.33
CA LEU A 147 -15.47 -0.39 7.00
C LEU A 147 -15.48 -0.25 8.53
N SER A 148 -16.14 -1.21 9.18
CA SER A 148 -16.14 -1.33 10.63
C SER A 148 -14.75 -1.75 11.14
N LEU A 149 -14.45 -1.50 12.42
CA LEU A 149 -13.20 -1.99 13.03
C LEU A 149 -13.10 -3.52 12.93
N GLN A 150 -14.21 -4.23 13.10
CA GLN A 150 -14.25 -5.68 12.98
C GLN A 150 -13.86 -6.14 11.56
N ASP A 151 -14.34 -5.44 10.53
CA ASP A 151 -13.96 -5.73 9.15
C ASP A 151 -12.49 -5.47 8.88
N LEU A 152 -11.98 -4.34 9.37
CA LEU A 152 -10.57 -3.96 9.25
C LEU A 152 -9.66 -4.98 9.95
N GLU A 153 -9.99 -5.38 11.19
CA GLU A 153 -9.24 -6.40 11.94
C GLU A 153 -9.31 -7.77 11.28
N SER A 154 -10.48 -8.17 10.76
CA SER A 154 -10.61 -9.44 10.03
C SER A 154 -9.78 -9.48 8.74
N TRP A 155 -9.46 -8.32 8.17
CA TRP A 155 -8.69 -8.22 6.94
C TRP A 155 -7.20 -8.06 7.21
N PHE A 156 -6.81 -7.02 7.94
CA PHE A 156 -5.42 -6.60 8.13
C PHE A 156 -4.84 -7.03 9.48
N GLY A 157 -5.63 -7.72 10.31
CA GLY A 157 -5.24 -8.09 11.66
C GLY A 157 -5.28 -6.90 12.63
N PRO A 158 -4.71 -7.08 13.82
CA PRO A 158 -4.66 -6.03 14.82
C PRO A 158 -3.83 -4.84 14.33
N SER A 159 -4.28 -3.64 14.67
CA SER A 159 -3.64 -2.38 14.32
C SER A 159 -2.79 -1.84 15.47
N LEU A 160 -1.84 -0.97 15.12
CA LEU A 160 -1.15 -0.13 16.10
C LEU A 160 -2.18 0.78 16.78
N THR A 161 -2.16 0.85 18.11
CA THR A 161 -3.09 1.70 18.89
C THR A 161 -2.35 2.84 19.58
N MET A 162 -3.09 3.88 19.97
CA MET A 162 -2.55 4.95 20.81
C MET A 162 -1.98 4.41 22.12
N GLU A 163 -2.68 3.47 22.76
CA GLU A 163 -2.23 2.83 23.99
C GLU A 163 -0.91 2.09 23.80
N ALA A 164 -0.79 1.28 22.74
CA ALA A 164 0.44 0.56 22.43
C ALA A 164 1.58 1.52 22.11
N ASN A 165 1.31 2.60 21.36
CA ASN A 165 2.30 3.63 21.12
C ASN A 165 2.78 4.23 22.45
N VAL A 166 1.88 4.67 23.33
CA VAL A 166 2.26 5.26 24.62
C VAL A 166 3.05 4.29 25.50
N ASN A 167 2.59 3.04 25.62
CA ASN A 167 3.13 2.04 26.54
C ASN A 167 4.36 1.28 26.02
N LEU A 168 4.82 1.57 24.80
CA LEU A 168 5.99 0.93 24.21
C LEU A 168 7.23 1.03 25.12
N GLY A 169 7.83 -0.11 25.45
CA GLY A 169 9.00 -0.23 26.32
C GLY A 169 10.19 -0.96 25.71
N PHE A 170 11.26 -1.11 26.51
CA PHE A 170 12.51 -1.75 26.10
C PHE A 170 12.33 -3.24 25.75
N SER A 171 11.46 -3.96 26.47
CA SER A 171 11.19 -5.38 26.21
C SER A 171 10.57 -5.60 24.84
N ASP A 172 9.69 -4.68 24.41
CA ASP A 172 9.03 -4.75 23.12
C ASP A 172 10.02 -4.48 21.97
N LEU A 173 10.90 -3.46 22.14
CA LEU A 173 12.00 -3.21 21.22
C LEU A 173 12.94 -4.41 21.11
N ALA A 174 13.28 -5.05 22.24
CA ALA A 174 14.12 -6.24 22.22
C ALA A 174 13.46 -7.41 21.47
N ALA A 175 12.15 -7.62 21.62
CA ALA A 175 11.42 -8.68 20.93
C ALA A 175 11.48 -8.53 19.40
N VAL A 176 11.40 -7.30 18.90
CA VAL A 176 11.57 -6.99 17.48
C VAL A 176 13.03 -7.11 17.04
N LEU A 177 13.95 -6.49 17.76
CA LEU A 177 15.33 -6.37 17.25
C LEU A 177 16.11 -7.69 17.30
N THR A 178 15.76 -8.61 18.20
CA THR A 178 16.51 -9.87 18.39
C THR A 178 16.29 -10.90 17.29
N HIS A 179 15.21 -10.82 16.51
CA HIS A 179 14.99 -11.75 15.39
C HIS A 179 15.63 -11.29 14.08
N ILE A 180 16.03 -10.01 13.97
CA ILE A 180 16.69 -9.46 12.79
C ILE A 180 18.06 -10.13 12.65
N SER A 181 18.26 -10.85 11.54
CA SER A 181 19.49 -11.57 11.26
C SER A 181 20.63 -10.61 10.94
N ILE A 182 21.46 -10.34 11.95
CA ILE A 182 22.65 -9.50 11.83
C ILE A 182 23.81 -10.36 11.28
N ARG A 183 24.41 -9.93 10.16
CA ARG A 183 25.70 -10.46 9.71
C ARG A 183 26.82 -9.51 10.14
N SER A 184 27.83 -10.05 10.82
CA SER A 184 29.02 -9.30 11.24
C SER A 184 29.85 -8.87 10.03
N ALA A 185 29.76 -7.60 9.63
CA ALA A 185 30.78 -6.96 8.82
C ALA A 185 31.08 -5.60 9.47
N PRO A 186 32.31 -5.33 9.92
CA PRO A 186 32.67 -3.99 10.34
C PRO A 186 32.68 -3.11 9.07
N THR A 187 31.84 -2.11 9.02
CA THR A 187 31.91 -1.06 8.00
C THR A 187 31.70 0.25 8.71
N THR A 188 32.67 1.15 8.56
CA THR A 188 32.61 2.52 9.07
C THR A 188 31.52 3.27 8.32
N ILE A 189 30.41 3.56 9.00
CA ILE A 189 29.36 4.45 8.48
C ILE A 189 29.75 5.87 8.88
N GLU A 190 29.95 6.75 7.91
CA GLU A 190 30.06 8.19 8.18
C GLU A 190 28.71 8.71 8.70
N VAL A 191 28.75 9.38 9.86
CA VAL A 191 27.59 10.05 10.43
C VAL A 191 27.19 11.19 9.50
N LYS A 192 26.11 11.00 8.72
CA LYS A 192 25.56 12.05 7.85
C LYS A 192 24.67 13.00 8.64
N GLU A 193 24.79 14.30 8.39
CA GLU A 193 23.87 15.31 8.91
C GLU A 193 22.48 15.14 8.27
N VAL A 194 21.48 14.89 9.10
CA VAL A 194 20.08 14.73 8.69
C VAL A 194 19.55 16.02 8.05
N SER A 195 18.98 15.93 6.84
CA SER A 195 18.33 17.06 6.17
C SER A 195 16.82 17.08 6.40
N GLN A 196 16.25 18.28 6.53
CA GLN A 196 14.80 18.48 6.52
C GLN A 196 14.24 18.25 5.10
N GLY A 197 13.09 17.57 4.99
CA GLY A 197 12.40 17.35 3.71
C GLY A 197 12.55 15.95 3.08
N LYS A 198 12.91 14.94 3.89
CA LYS A 198 13.16 13.56 3.43
C LYS A 198 11.92 12.84 2.91
N ILE A 199 10.76 13.12 3.50
CA ILE A 199 9.48 12.51 3.10
C ILE A 199 9.15 12.93 1.67
N GLU A 200 9.22 14.22 1.37
CA GLU A 200 8.96 14.75 0.03
C GLU A 200 10.03 14.29 -0.97
N ALA A 201 11.29 14.24 -0.55
CA ALA A 201 12.40 13.81 -1.42
C ALA A 201 12.32 12.33 -1.84
N ASN A 202 11.68 11.49 -1.02
CA ASN A 202 11.49 10.08 -1.33
C ASN A 202 10.11 9.76 -1.92
N PHE A 203 9.30 10.78 -2.23
CA PHE A 203 7.95 10.61 -2.79
C PHE A 203 7.06 9.66 -1.95
N LEU A 204 7.21 9.68 -0.63
CA LEU A 204 6.35 8.94 0.28
C LEU A 204 4.97 9.61 0.35
N SER A 205 3.91 8.81 0.38
CA SER A 205 2.55 9.33 0.52
C SER A 205 2.30 9.96 1.89
N GLN A 206 1.22 10.73 2.00
CA GLN A 206 0.82 11.35 3.26
C GLN A 206 0.48 10.29 4.32
N GLU A 207 -0.09 9.15 3.92
CA GLU A 207 -0.42 8.03 4.79
C GLU A 207 0.83 7.45 5.47
N VAL A 208 1.89 7.19 4.69
CA VAL A 208 3.18 6.70 5.24
C VAL A 208 3.89 7.79 6.03
N ALA A 209 3.84 9.04 5.56
CA ALA A 209 4.44 10.18 6.24
C ALA A 209 3.87 10.41 7.65
N ASP A 210 2.55 10.35 7.80
CA ASP A 210 1.88 10.49 9.09
C ASP A 210 2.23 9.34 10.03
N PHE A 211 2.36 8.12 9.49
CA PHE A 211 2.77 6.96 10.27
C PHE A 211 4.23 7.04 10.73
N LEU A 212 5.15 7.46 9.87
CA LEU A 212 6.55 7.72 10.23
C LEU A 212 6.66 8.75 11.35
N LYS A 213 5.89 9.85 11.28
CA LYS A 213 5.87 10.88 12.34
C LYS A 213 5.43 10.33 13.69
N ILE A 214 4.50 9.37 13.72
CA ILE A 214 4.10 8.68 14.96
C ILE A 214 5.30 7.89 15.52
N GLY A 215 5.99 7.13 14.69
CA GLY A 215 7.18 6.38 15.09
C GLY A 215 8.33 7.26 15.59
N MET A 216 8.55 8.42 14.95
CA MET A 216 9.62 9.36 15.32
C MET A 216 9.47 9.90 16.75
N GLN A 217 8.25 9.92 17.30
CA GLN A 217 8.02 10.28 18.72
C GLN A 217 8.76 9.34 19.68
N LYS A 218 9.14 8.14 19.22
CA LYS A 218 9.86 7.11 19.97
C LYS A 218 11.36 7.06 19.69
N SER A 219 11.89 7.95 18.84
CA SER A 219 13.33 8.03 18.58
C SER A 219 14.19 8.14 19.85
N PRO A 220 13.82 8.93 20.89
CA PRO A 220 14.59 8.96 22.15
C PRO A 220 14.63 7.60 22.87
N LEU A 221 13.52 6.85 22.84
CA LEU A 221 13.43 5.51 23.45
C LEU A 221 14.34 4.52 22.72
N VAL A 222 14.32 4.53 21.38
CA VAL A 222 15.18 3.67 20.55
C VAL A 222 16.66 4.02 20.73
N ALA A 223 17.00 5.31 20.78
CA ALA A 223 18.38 5.76 21.07
C ALA A 223 18.85 5.29 22.45
N GLN A 224 18.01 5.43 23.47
CA GLN A 224 18.31 4.98 24.83
C GLN A 224 18.46 3.45 24.88
N PHE A 225 17.65 2.71 24.14
CA PHE A 225 17.75 1.26 24.01
C PHE A 225 19.11 0.84 23.47
N PHE A 226 19.54 1.39 22.34
CA PHE A 226 20.85 1.06 21.76
C PHE A 226 22.02 1.52 22.65
N GLY A 227 21.92 2.69 23.27
CA GLY A 227 22.96 3.20 24.19
C GLY A 227 23.15 2.35 25.44
N ASN A 228 22.10 1.66 25.90
CA ASN A 228 22.13 0.79 27.08
C ASN A 228 22.32 -0.70 26.73
N TRP A 229 22.40 -1.05 25.44
CA TRP A 229 22.54 -2.44 25.03
C TRP A 229 23.95 -2.96 25.29
N ARG A 230 24.07 -4.24 25.68
CA ARG A 230 25.36 -4.84 26.09
C ARG A 230 26.43 -4.79 25.00
N ASN A 231 26.03 -4.89 23.73
CA ASN A 231 26.92 -4.75 22.59
C ASN A 231 26.81 -3.31 22.04
N PRO A 232 27.86 -2.46 22.18
CA PRO A 232 27.84 -1.07 21.70
C PRO A 232 27.63 -0.94 20.18
N THR A 233 28.01 -1.96 19.41
CA THR A 233 27.87 -1.98 17.94
C THR A 233 26.52 -2.51 17.46
N TYR A 234 25.63 -2.89 18.37
CA TYR A 234 24.34 -3.51 18.01
C TYR A 234 23.43 -2.56 17.22
N GLY A 235 23.41 -1.27 17.57
CA GLY A 235 22.65 -0.27 16.81
C GLY A 235 23.13 -0.14 15.37
N GLU A 236 24.45 -0.09 15.15
CA GLU A 236 25.05 -0.04 13.82
C GLU A 236 24.76 -1.30 13.01
N GLN A 237 24.83 -2.47 13.66
CA GLN A 237 24.51 -3.75 13.05
C GLN A 237 23.06 -3.84 12.56
N ILE A 238 22.11 -3.33 13.36
CA ILE A 238 20.70 -3.23 12.98
C ILE A 238 20.53 -2.25 11.82
N ALA A 239 21.14 -1.06 11.90
CA ALA A 239 21.09 -0.07 10.83
C ALA A 239 21.59 -0.64 9.50
N GLN A 240 22.72 -1.36 9.51
CA GLN A 240 23.26 -2.05 8.33
C GLN A 240 22.33 -3.13 7.78
N ALA A 241 21.62 -3.86 8.64
CA ALA A 241 20.66 -4.87 8.20
C ALA A 241 19.47 -4.21 7.46
N PHE A 242 18.91 -3.15 8.04
CA PHE A 242 17.84 -2.36 7.43
C PHE A 242 18.28 -1.69 6.12
N ASN A 243 19.45 -1.05 6.10
CA ASN A 243 19.98 -0.40 4.91
C ASN A 243 20.16 -1.40 3.75
N ARG A 244 20.68 -2.59 4.04
CA ARG A 244 20.84 -3.65 3.05
C ARG A 244 19.50 -4.11 2.49
N GLU A 245 18.51 -4.37 3.35
CA GLU A 245 17.18 -4.76 2.91
C GLU A 245 16.53 -3.65 2.07
N TYR A 246 16.69 -2.39 2.48
CA TYR A 246 16.22 -1.23 1.72
C TYR A 246 16.86 -1.16 0.33
N ILE A 247 18.18 -1.31 0.21
CA ILE A 247 18.89 -1.32 -1.08
C ILE A 247 18.39 -2.48 -1.96
N LEU A 248 18.24 -3.68 -1.38
CA LEU A 248 17.73 -4.84 -2.11
C LEU A 248 16.32 -4.62 -2.65
N LEU A 249 15.45 -3.93 -1.92
CA LEU A 249 14.09 -3.58 -2.35
C LEU A 249 14.07 -2.45 -3.39
N ARG A 250 14.92 -1.43 -3.19
CA ARG A 250 15.03 -0.27 -4.09
C ARG A 250 15.57 -0.65 -5.47
N GLU A 251 16.51 -1.59 -5.53
CA GLU A 251 17.18 -2.02 -6.77
C GLU A 251 16.44 -3.13 -7.51
N GLN A 252 15.23 -3.51 -7.06
CA GLN A 252 14.42 -4.50 -7.77
C GLN A 252 13.96 -3.97 -9.14
N THR A 253 13.74 -4.90 -10.06
CA THR A 253 13.09 -4.65 -11.35
C THR A 253 11.84 -5.51 -11.44
N PRO A 254 10.64 -4.92 -11.65
CA PRO A 254 10.38 -3.48 -11.79
C PRO A 254 10.65 -2.69 -10.50
N ILE A 255 10.90 -1.39 -10.64
CA ILE A 255 11.13 -0.48 -9.51
C ILE A 255 9.86 -0.43 -8.65
N LEU A 256 10.03 -0.62 -7.34
CA LEU A 256 8.94 -0.55 -6.39
C LEU A 256 8.60 0.89 -6.02
N HIS A 257 7.32 1.12 -5.70
CA HIS A 257 6.90 2.40 -5.15
C HIS A 257 7.49 2.58 -3.73
N PRO A 258 7.90 3.81 -3.32
CA PRO A 258 8.45 4.06 -1.98
C PRO A 258 7.59 3.56 -0.82
N ASP A 259 6.27 3.76 -0.86
CA ASP A 259 5.33 3.21 0.12
C ASP A 259 5.34 1.67 0.17
N GLU A 260 5.50 1.00 -0.97
CA GLU A 260 5.60 -0.47 -1.03
C GLU A 260 6.92 -0.95 -0.41
N ILE A 261 8.03 -0.24 -0.66
CA ILE A 261 9.31 -0.49 0.03
C ILE A 261 9.13 -0.34 1.54
N PHE A 262 8.42 0.70 1.99
CA PHE A 262 8.10 0.87 3.41
C PHE A 262 7.34 -0.34 3.96
N GLY A 263 6.27 -0.78 3.29
CA GLY A 263 5.48 -1.94 3.70
C GLY A 263 6.28 -3.25 3.77
N ARG A 264 7.15 -3.48 2.79
CA ARG A 264 8.02 -4.66 2.77
C ARG A 264 9.09 -4.63 3.87
N LEU A 265 9.67 -3.47 4.15
CA LEU A 265 10.58 -3.29 5.30
C LEU A 265 9.87 -3.53 6.63
N GLU A 266 8.63 -3.03 6.77
CA GLU A 266 7.82 -3.25 7.96
C GLU A 266 7.49 -4.72 8.16
N ALA A 267 7.08 -5.44 7.10
CA ALA A 267 6.81 -6.87 7.14
C ALA A 267 8.08 -7.68 7.47
N TRP A 268 9.22 -7.32 6.86
CA TRP A 268 10.51 -7.94 7.13
C TRP A 268 10.96 -7.75 8.59
N ALA A 269 10.88 -6.51 9.09
CA ALA A 269 11.26 -6.16 10.46
C ALA A 269 10.27 -6.66 11.50
N GLY A 270 9.00 -6.89 11.12
CA GLY A 270 7.98 -7.48 11.98
C GLY A 270 8.09 -9.00 12.09
N GLY A 271 8.64 -9.68 11.09
CA GLY A 271 8.72 -11.13 11.05
C GLY A 271 7.33 -11.81 11.03
N THR A 272 7.31 -13.12 11.26
CA THR A 272 6.10 -13.97 11.13
C THR A 272 5.39 -14.27 12.45
N THR A 273 5.86 -13.73 13.58
CA THR A 273 5.37 -14.07 14.92
C THR A 273 4.23 -13.16 15.38
N ASN A 274 3.33 -13.68 16.24
CA ASN A 274 2.15 -13.04 16.84
C ASN A 274 2.16 -11.51 16.80
N THR A 275 1.60 -10.95 15.72
CA THR A 275 1.53 -9.50 15.52
C THR A 275 0.58 -8.91 16.56
N THR A 276 1.12 -8.19 17.54
CA THR A 276 0.35 -7.42 18.53
C THR A 276 0.45 -5.93 18.24
N PRO A 277 -0.45 -5.09 18.79
CA PRO A 277 -0.33 -3.64 18.69
C PRO A 277 1.02 -3.09 19.18
N LEU A 278 1.57 -3.66 20.27
CA LEU A 278 2.90 -3.29 20.80
C LEU A 278 4.03 -3.69 19.85
N HIS A 279 3.93 -4.87 19.23
CA HIS A 279 4.89 -5.32 18.24
C HIS A 279 4.92 -4.38 17.03
N LYS A 280 3.75 -3.98 16.49
CA LYS A 280 3.67 -2.99 15.42
C LYS A 280 4.27 -1.64 15.84
N ALA A 281 4.01 -1.19 17.07
CA ALA A 281 4.58 0.05 17.60
C ALA A 281 6.11 -0.01 17.71
N ALA A 282 6.67 -1.15 18.14
CA ALA A 282 8.10 -1.37 18.24
C ALA A 282 8.78 -1.36 16.85
N VAL A 283 8.21 -2.06 15.87
CA VAL A 283 8.70 -2.06 14.47
C VAL A 283 8.71 -0.65 13.91
N LEU A 284 7.59 0.07 14.04
CA LEU A 284 7.46 1.44 13.55
C LEU A 284 8.48 2.38 14.21
N ALA A 285 8.67 2.28 15.53
CA ALA A 285 9.63 3.10 16.26
C ALA A 285 11.06 2.91 15.74
N VAL A 286 11.49 1.66 15.51
CA VAL A 286 12.81 1.34 14.97
C VAL A 286 12.96 1.87 13.55
N MET A 287 11.98 1.60 12.68
CA MET A 287 12.01 2.08 11.30
C MET A 287 12.07 3.61 11.23
N ALA A 288 11.25 4.30 12.02
CA ALA A 288 11.22 5.74 12.05
C ALA A 288 12.53 6.35 12.60
N TYR A 289 13.13 5.73 13.62
CA TYR A 289 14.45 6.11 14.12
C TYR A 289 15.54 5.97 13.04
N LEU A 290 15.55 4.87 12.30
CA LEU A 290 16.52 4.63 11.22
C LEU A 290 16.27 5.52 9.99
N PHE A 291 15.01 5.84 9.71
CA PHE A 291 14.64 6.82 8.69
C PHE A 291 15.19 8.20 9.05
N ASP A 292 15.02 8.64 10.31
CA ASP A 292 15.53 9.91 10.82
C ASP A 292 17.07 9.96 10.80
N LYS A 293 17.74 8.81 11.00
CA LYS A 293 19.22 8.70 10.92
C LYS A 293 19.79 8.54 9.50
N CYS A 294 18.97 8.62 8.46
CA CYS A 294 19.40 8.40 7.08
C CYS A 294 19.97 6.99 6.77
N GLU A 295 19.52 5.98 7.52
CA GLU A 295 19.93 4.58 7.31
C GLU A 295 19.04 3.86 6.29
N ILE A 296 17.77 4.26 6.17
CA ILE A 296 16.84 3.81 5.13
C ILE A 296 16.21 5.02 4.46
N PHE A 297 15.92 4.94 3.15
CA PHE A 297 15.49 6.06 2.31
C PHE A 297 16.54 7.16 2.16
N GLU A 298 16.57 7.83 1.00
CA GLU A 298 17.65 8.75 0.65
C GLU A 298 17.58 10.06 1.43
N ASP A 299 18.73 10.69 1.63
CA ASP A 299 18.83 12.04 2.15
C ASP A 299 18.24 13.05 1.14
N ALA A 300 17.45 14.03 1.61
CA ALA A 300 16.89 15.07 0.73
C ALA A 300 17.96 15.89 -0.01
N LYS A 301 19.17 16.00 0.54
CA LYS A 301 20.31 16.64 -0.14
C LYS A 301 20.83 15.79 -1.31
N ALA A 302 20.82 14.47 -1.20
CA ALA A 302 21.29 13.57 -2.26
C ALA A 302 20.34 13.57 -3.47
N MET A 303 19.03 13.69 -3.23
CA MET A 303 18.00 13.74 -4.27
C MET A 303 17.95 15.06 -5.04
N ARG A 304 18.54 16.15 -4.53
CA ARG A 304 18.58 17.46 -5.23
C ARG A 304 19.71 17.58 -6.26
N THR A 305 20.62 16.60 -6.29
CA THR A 305 21.81 16.59 -7.14
C THR A 305 21.65 15.74 -8.42
N VAL A 306 20.46 15.17 -8.64
CA VAL A 306 20.11 14.36 -9.82
C VAL A 306 19.11 15.10 -10.69
#